data_AF-A0A7C5UFK0-F1
#
_entry.id   AF-A0A7C5UFK0-F1
#
_cell.length_a   1.000
_cell.length_b   1.000
_cell.length_c   1.000
_cell.angle_alpha   90.00
_cell.angle_beta   90.00
_cell.angle_gamma   90.00
#
_symmetry.space_group_name_H-M   'P 1'
#
loop_
_entity.id
_entity.type
_entity.pdbx_description
1 polymer ?
#
loop_
_entity_poly.entity_id
_entity_poly.type
_entity_poly.pdbx_seq_one_letter_code
_entity_poly.pdbx_strand_id
1 'polypeptide(L)'
;MPTKGFAVNCVTLRLISDELHHKGVGGTLVVIYQKSCEHMDELTDGCVDLVVTSPPYWNSIDYDQHTTDPQAWYRTRKGGPYDEYLNWLTRCFREVHRVLKPGGYCGVVIGTVLYEGRYYPLPYHFI
;
A
#
# COMPACT_ATOMS: atom_id res chain seq x y z
N MET A 1 -17.57 -19.73 -7.56
CA MET A 1 -17.08 -18.71 -8.51
C MET A 1 -15.70 -18.25 -8.05
N PRO A 2 -14.72 -18.08 -8.95
CA PRO A 2 -13.30 -18.02 -8.60
C PRO A 2 -12.86 -16.72 -7.91
N THR A 3 -11.83 -16.88 -7.07
CA THR A 3 -11.03 -15.88 -6.35
C THR A 3 -10.48 -14.79 -7.25
N LYS A 4 -10.44 -13.54 -6.78
CA LYS A 4 -9.84 -12.40 -7.50
C LYS A 4 -8.46 -12.10 -6.85
N GLY A 5 -7.47 -11.56 -7.62
CA GLY A 5 -6.02 -11.21 -7.43
C GLY A 5 -5.59 -9.69 -7.44
N PHE A 6 -5.07 -8.99 -6.36
CA PHE A 6 -5.08 -7.55 -5.84
C PHE A 6 -3.71 -7.06 -6.17
N ALA A 7 -3.69 -6.14 -7.13
CA ALA A 7 -2.49 -5.47 -7.53
C ALA A 7 -2.87 -4.04 -7.88
N VAL A 8 -2.65 -3.12 -6.93
CA VAL A 8 -2.11 -1.78 -7.17
C VAL A 8 -1.41 -1.32 -5.87
N ASN A 9 -0.18 -1.81 -5.61
CA ASN A 9 0.73 -1.33 -4.54
C ASN A 9 0.16 -1.02 -3.12
N CYS A 10 -0.94 -1.66 -2.75
CA CYS A 10 -1.47 -1.74 -1.40
C CYS A 10 -2.08 -3.12 -1.28
N VAL A 11 -1.32 -4.06 -0.71
CA VAL A 11 -1.81 -5.43 -0.49
C VAL A 11 -2.54 -5.44 0.85
N THR A 12 -3.79 -4.98 0.86
CA THR A 12 -4.66 -5.15 2.04
C THR A 12 -5.01 -6.64 2.15
N LEU A 13 -4.22 -7.40 2.89
CA LEU A 13 -4.49 -8.79 3.23
C LEU A 13 -5.58 -8.84 4.29
N ARG A 14 -6.84 -9.04 3.88
CA ARG A 14 -7.89 -9.42 4.81
C ARG A 14 -7.66 -10.88 5.24
N LEU A 15 -7.12 -11.10 6.43
CA LEU A 15 -7.24 -12.41 7.10
C LEU A 15 -8.67 -12.50 7.65
N ILE A 16 -9.58 -13.08 6.87
CA ILE A 16 -10.93 -13.40 7.36
C ILE A 16 -10.78 -14.59 8.29
N SER A 17 -10.73 -14.38 9.61
CA SER A 17 -10.74 -15.52 10.55
C SER A 17 -12.13 -15.98 10.97
N ASP A 18 -13.18 -15.14 11.03
CA ASP A 18 -14.30 -15.49 11.94
C ASP A 18 -15.74 -15.53 11.40
N GLU A 19 -15.99 -15.57 10.08
CA GLU A 19 -17.38 -15.70 9.57
C GLU A 19 -17.65 -16.89 8.64
N LEU A 20 -16.82 -17.94 8.68
CA LEU A 20 -17.13 -19.23 8.04
C LEU A 20 -17.43 -20.34 9.08
N HIS A 21 -18.22 -20.01 10.09
CA HIS A 21 -18.91 -21.04 10.90
C HIS A 21 -20.22 -21.43 10.23
N HIS A 22 -20.16 -22.21 9.14
CA HIS A 22 -21.04 -23.36 8.92
C HIS A 22 -20.65 -24.10 7.63
N LYS A 23 -20.28 -25.37 7.82
CA LYS A 23 -19.98 -26.42 6.82
C LYS A 23 -18.55 -26.42 6.28
N GLY A 24 -17.82 -27.44 6.72
CA GLY A 24 -16.40 -27.62 6.50
C GLY A 24 -16.00 -27.62 5.02
N VAL A 25 -14.96 -26.85 4.74
CA VAL A 25 -13.70 -27.15 4.05
C VAL A 25 -12.91 -25.84 4.16
N GLY A 26 -11.85 -25.82 4.98
CA GLY A 26 -11.04 -24.63 5.21
C GLY A 26 -10.29 -24.23 3.93
N GLY A 27 -10.70 -23.13 3.32
CA GLY A 27 -10.06 -22.55 2.15
C GLY A 27 -9.81 -21.08 2.35
N THR A 28 -8.62 -20.61 1.96
CA THR A 28 -8.28 -19.18 1.96
C THR A 28 -9.04 -18.49 0.82
N LEU A 29 -9.94 -17.58 1.16
CA LEU A 29 -10.59 -16.71 0.17
C LEU A 29 -9.68 -15.52 -0.14
N VAL A 30 -9.30 -15.40 -1.40
CA VAL A 30 -8.53 -14.25 -1.91
C VAL A 30 -9.45 -13.43 -2.83
N VAL A 31 -9.68 -12.16 -2.47
CA VAL A 31 -10.58 -11.22 -3.18
C VAL A 31 -9.84 -9.95 -3.48
N ILE A 32 -10.05 -9.40 -4.68
CA ILE A 32 -9.22 -8.34 -5.23
C ILE A 32 -10.06 -7.28 -5.93
N TYR A 33 -9.69 -6.02 -5.66
CA TYR A 33 -10.03 -4.81 -6.40
C TYR A 33 -8.80 -4.16 -7.08
N GLN A 34 -8.89 -3.91 -8.39
CA GLN A 34 -7.90 -3.14 -9.13
C GLN A 34 -8.26 -1.65 -9.04
N LYS A 35 -7.96 -1.02 -7.91
CA LYS A 35 -8.36 0.35 -7.58
C LYS A 35 -7.27 1.09 -6.77
N SER A 36 -7.41 2.41 -6.66
CA SER A 36 -6.59 3.20 -5.73
C SER A 36 -6.96 2.85 -4.28
N CYS A 37 -5.96 2.79 -3.40
CA CYS A 37 -6.18 2.65 -1.96
C CYS A 37 -6.62 3.96 -1.28
N GLU A 38 -6.74 5.07 -2.02
CA GLU A 38 -7.37 6.31 -1.55
C GLU A 38 -8.87 6.15 -1.29
N HIS A 39 -9.48 5.08 -1.83
CA HIS A 39 -10.89 4.73 -1.65
C HIS A 39 -11.05 3.19 -1.58
N MET A 40 -11.43 2.65 -0.42
CA MET A 40 -11.68 1.21 -0.23
C MET A 40 -13.17 0.93 0.05
N ASP A 41 -14.05 1.39 -0.85
CA ASP A 41 -15.51 1.35 -0.66
C ASP A 41 -16.09 -0.06 -0.50
N GLU A 42 -15.39 -1.08 -0.99
CA GLU A 42 -15.77 -2.49 -0.84
C GLU A 42 -15.54 -3.05 0.56
N LEU A 43 -14.77 -2.33 1.39
CA LEU A 43 -14.44 -2.71 2.76
C LEU A 43 -15.22 -1.84 3.74
N THR A 44 -15.97 -2.49 4.62
CA THR A 44 -16.63 -1.81 5.73
C THR A 44 -15.61 -1.34 6.75
N ASP A 45 -15.99 -0.35 7.55
CA ASP A 45 -15.17 0.13 8.65
C ASP A 45 -14.82 -1.01 9.62
N GLY A 46 -13.60 -1.01 10.15
CA GLY A 46 -13.16 -1.99 11.14
C GLY A 46 -13.31 -3.46 10.71
N CYS A 47 -13.10 -3.81 9.45
CA CYS A 47 -13.23 -5.19 8.95
C CYS A 47 -11.90 -5.92 8.71
N VAL A 48 -10.76 -5.23 8.88
CA VAL A 48 -9.41 -5.73 8.62
C VAL A 48 -8.62 -5.88 9.92
N ASP A 49 -8.04 -7.06 10.16
CA ASP A 49 -7.21 -7.34 11.33
C ASP A 49 -5.74 -6.91 11.14
N LEU A 50 -5.22 -7.06 9.90
CA LEU A 50 -3.84 -6.77 9.55
C LEU A 50 -3.77 -6.08 8.18
N VAL A 51 -3.05 -4.97 8.12
CA VAL A 51 -2.66 -4.34 6.85
C VAL A 51 -1.16 -4.51 6.66
N VAL A 52 -0.74 -4.92 5.47
CA VAL A 52 0.68 -4.96 5.07
C VAL A 52 0.83 -4.17 3.80
N THR A 53 1.62 -3.10 3.81
CA THR A 53 1.72 -2.21 2.64
C THR A 53 3.12 -1.69 2.42
N SER A 54 3.41 -1.33 1.18
CA SER A 54 4.68 -0.77 0.72
C SER A 54 4.36 0.35 -0.28
N PRO A 55 4.07 1.57 0.18
CA PRO A 55 3.71 2.65 -0.71
C PRO A 55 4.86 2.95 -1.69
N PRO A 56 4.56 3.36 -2.93
CA PRO A 56 5.58 3.85 -3.84
C PRO A 56 6.38 4.97 -3.18
N TYR A 57 7.68 4.99 -3.40
CA TYR A 57 8.55 6.03 -2.88
C TYR A 57 8.36 7.31 -3.70
N TRP A 58 8.53 8.47 -3.07
CA TRP A 58 8.39 9.76 -3.74
C TRP A 58 9.28 9.90 -4.99
N ASN A 59 10.49 9.35 -4.92
CA ASN A 59 11.48 9.33 -6.00
C ASN A 59 11.44 8.03 -6.83
N SER A 60 10.26 7.40 -6.96
CA SER A 60 10.11 6.07 -7.58
C SER A 60 10.77 6.00 -8.96
N ILE A 61 11.45 4.88 -9.16
CA ILE A 61 12.28 4.51 -10.30
C ILE A 61 11.45 4.52 -11.59
N ASP A 62 11.99 5.10 -12.65
CA ASP A 62 11.38 5.00 -13.98
C ASP A 62 11.86 3.69 -14.63
N TYR A 63 11.13 2.61 -14.38
CA TYR A 63 11.50 1.28 -14.86
C TYR A 63 11.59 1.18 -16.39
N ASP A 64 10.90 2.06 -17.12
CA ASP A 64 10.94 2.10 -18.59
C ASP A 64 12.33 2.54 -19.12
N GLN A 65 13.00 3.48 -18.44
CA GLN A 65 14.35 3.92 -18.81
C GLN A 65 15.42 2.86 -18.53
N HIS A 66 15.18 2.00 -17.55
CA HIS A 66 16.09 0.90 -17.24
C HIS A 66 16.18 -0.16 -18.34
N THR A 67 15.15 -0.26 -19.20
CA THR A 67 15.17 -1.20 -20.33
C THR A 67 16.04 -0.71 -21.49
N THR A 68 16.36 0.59 -21.54
CA THR A 68 17.06 1.23 -22.65
C THR A 68 18.54 1.51 -22.36
N ASP A 69 18.91 1.77 -21.10
CA ASP A 69 20.32 1.92 -20.70
C ASP A 69 20.57 1.45 -19.24
N PRO A 70 21.25 0.31 -19.03
CA PRO A 70 21.61 -0.19 -17.70
C PRO A 70 22.53 0.72 -16.89
N GLN A 71 23.24 1.67 -17.51
CA GLN A 71 24.11 2.64 -16.82
C GLN A 71 23.40 3.97 -16.51
N ALA A 72 22.21 4.22 -17.05
CA ALA A 72 21.48 5.44 -16.80
C ALA A 72 21.03 5.54 -15.33
N TRP A 73 21.09 6.75 -14.79
CA TRP A 73 20.60 7.05 -13.44
C TRP A 73 19.11 6.71 -13.36
N TYR A 74 18.73 5.75 -12.51
CA TYR A 74 17.41 5.13 -12.56
C TYR A 74 16.30 5.85 -11.77
N ARG A 75 16.68 6.89 -11.01
CA ARG A 75 15.74 7.74 -10.26
C ARG A 75 15.54 9.05 -11.02
N THR A 76 14.97 8.97 -12.22
CA THR A 76 14.75 10.13 -13.12
C THR A 76 13.40 10.80 -12.96
N ARG A 77 12.44 10.19 -12.27
CA ARG A 77 11.21 10.90 -11.91
C ARG A 77 11.56 11.99 -10.91
N LYS A 78 11.52 13.24 -11.39
CA LYS A 78 11.24 14.39 -10.53
C LYS A 78 9.87 14.13 -9.93
N GLY A 79 9.82 13.67 -8.69
CA GLY A 79 8.58 13.73 -7.93
C GLY A 79 8.09 15.17 -7.93
N GLY A 80 6.77 15.36 -7.94
CA GLY A 80 6.20 16.66 -7.58
C GLY A 80 6.65 17.09 -6.18
N PRO A 81 6.19 18.23 -5.64
CA PRO A 81 6.52 18.64 -4.28
C PRO A 81 6.38 17.50 -3.25
N TYR A 82 7.34 17.35 -2.33
CA TYR A 82 7.32 16.28 -1.32
C TYR A 82 6.05 16.30 -0.48
N ASP A 83 5.52 17.49 -0.20
CA ASP A 83 4.27 17.67 0.55
C ASP A 83 3.05 17.12 -0.20
N GLU A 84 3.05 17.11 -1.54
CA GLU A 84 1.98 16.46 -2.31
C GLU A 84 2.02 14.95 -2.13
N TYR A 85 3.23 14.38 -2.09
CA TYR A 85 3.43 12.96 -1.77
C TYR A 85 2.97 12.63 -0.35
N LEU A 86 3.32 13.45 0.65
CA LEU A 86 2.83 13.27 2.02
C LEU A 86 1.30 13.41 2.10
N ASN A 87 0.71 14.39 1.41
CA ASN A 87 -0.75 14.55 1.35
C ASN A 87 -1.44 13.35 0.70
N TRP A 88 -0.82 12.75 -0.32
CA TRP A 88 -1.30 11.51 -0.93
C TRP A 88 -1.23 10.34 0.06
N LEU A 89 -0.10 10.17 0.76
CA LEU A 89 0.01 9.16 1.82
C LEU A 89 -1.07 9.34 2.89
N THR A 90 -1.31 10.57 3.35
CA THR A 90 -2.38 10.87 4.34
C THR A 90 -3.75 10.38 3.87
N ARG A 91 -4.09 10.55 2.60
CA ARG A 91 -5.38 10.05 2.06
C ARG A 91 -5.45 8.52 2.08
N CYS A 92 -4.39 7.84 1.67
CA CYS A 92 -4.30 6.38 1.71
C CYS A 92 -4.38 5.84 3.15
N PHE A 93 -3.62 6.43 4.08
CA PHE A 93 -3.56 5.95 5.47
C PHE A 93 -4.83 6.26 6.26
N ARG A 94 -5.60 7.28 5.88
CA ARG A 94 -6.94 7.50 6.42
C ARG A 94 -7.89 6.33 6.07
N GLU A 95 -7.85 5.82 4.85
CA GLU A 95 -8.64 4.64 4.47
C GLU A 95 -8.16 3.38 5.18
N VAL A 96 -6.84 3.19 5.28
CA VAL A 96 -6.24 2.10 6.08
C VAL A 96 -6.76 2.13 7.51
N HIS A 97 -6.73 3.30 8.15
CA HIS A 97 -7.23 3.45 9.51
C HIS A 97 -8.74 3.17 9.62
N ARG A 98 -9.55 3.63 8.65
CA ARG A 98 -11.00 3.38 8.61
C ARG A 98 -11.32 1.89 8.58
N VAL A 99 -10.64 1.12 7.72
CA VAL A 99 -10.94 -0.32 7.56
C VAL A 99 -10.29 -1.18 8.64
N LEU A 100 -9.28 -0.68 9.35
CA LEU A 100 -8.58 -1.41 10.40
C LEU A 100 -9.46 -1.54 11.65
N LYS A 101 -9.55 -2.75 12.19
CA LYS A 101 -10.23 -3.01 13.46
C LYS A 101 -9.58 -2.25 14.61
N PRO A 102 -10.33 -1.84 15.64
CA PRO A 102 -9.74 -1.46 16.92
C PRO A 102 -8.81 -2.57 17.44
N GLY A 103 -7.54 -2.25 17.69
CA GLY A 103 -6.52 -3.21 18.09
C GLY A 103 -5.87 -4.01 16.95
N GLY A 104 -6.23 -3.75 15.69
CA GLY A 104 -5.56 -4.29 14.51
C GLY A 104 -4.18 -3.68 14.29
N TYR A 105 -3.39 -4.30 13.40
CA TYR A 105 -2.02 -3.87 13.10
C TYR A 105 -1.86 -3.39 11.66
N CYS A 106 -1.03 -2.37 11.46
CA CYS A 106 -0.60 -1.92 10.14
C CYS A 106 0.93 -2.01 10.05
N GLY A 107 1.43 -2.92 9.23
CA GLY A 107 2.84 -3.04 8.87
C GLY A 107 3.14 -2.27 7.59
N VAL A 108 4.03 -1.29 7.66
CA VAL A 108 4.44 -0.48 6.51
C VAL A 108 5.91 -0.74 6.20
N VAL A 109 6.18 -1.21 4.98
CA VAL A 109 7.54 -1.38 4.45
C VAL A 109 7.97 -0.05 3.83
N ILE A 110 8.77 0.71 4.58
CA ILE A 110 9.17 2.05 4.18
C ILE A 110 10.56 2.41 4.71
N GLY A 111 11.26 3.29 4.00
CA GLY A 111 12.63 3.68 4.29
C GLY A 111 12.91 5.14 3.94
N THR A 112 14.05 5.62 4.41
CA THR A 112 14.54 6.97 4.10
C THR A 112 14.73 7.15 2.59
N VAL A 113 14.21 8.24 2.06
CA VAL A 113 14.36 8.61 0.65
C VAL A 113 15.64 9.44 0.47
N LEU A 114 16.49 9.08 -0.48
CA LEU A 114 17.59 9.92 -0.96
C LEU A 114 17.19 10.57 -2.28
N TYR A 115 17.12 11.90 -2.29
CA TYR A 115 16.75 12.68 -3.46
C TYR A 115 17.66 13.91 -3.57
N GLU A 116 18.34 14.09 -4.71
CA GLU A 116 19.26 15.21 -4.98
C GLU A 116 20.28 15.48 -3.85
N GLY A 117 20.88 14.42 -3.30
CA GLY A 117 21.87 14.51 -2.22
C GLY A 117 21.28 14.82 -0.84
N ARG A 118 19.95 14.90 -0.72
CA ARG A 118 19.24 15.13 0.55
C ARG A 118 18.53 13.87 1.03
N TYR A 119 18.65 13.60 2.33
CA TYR A 119 17.89 12.56 3.01
C TYR A 119 16.54 13.10 3.47
N TYR A 120 15.48 12.37 3.15
CA TYR A 120 14.12 12.60 3.59
C TYR A 120 13.73 11.46 4.54
N PRO A 121 13.52 11.75 5.83
CA PRO A 121 13.26 10.76 6.87
C PRO A 121 11.82 10.24 6.82
N LEU A 122 11.41 9.71 5.67
CA LEU A 122 10.02 9.32 5.39
C LEU A 122 9.37 8.43 6.45
N PRO A 123 10.05 7.43 7.06
CA PRO A 123 9.45 6.63 8.13
C PRO A 123 8.98 7.44 9.34
N TYR A 124 9.56 8.63 9.57
CA TYR A 124 9.24 9.50 10.70
C TYR A 124 8.11 10.51 10.39
N HIS A 125 7.61 10.54 9.14
CA HIS A 125 6.45 11.35 8.76
C HIS A 125 5.13 10.58 8.90
N PHE A 126 5.20 9.30 9.27
CA PHE A 126 4.06 8.50 9.69
C PHE A 126 3.84 8.81 11.17
N ILE A 127 2.87 9.67 11.47
CA ILE A 127 2.44 10.02 12.84
C ILE A 127 1.07 9.45 13.14
#